data_AF-A0A4P6G451-F1
#
_entry.id   AF-A0A4P6G451-F1
#
_cell.length_a   1.000
_cell.length_b   1.000
_cell.length_c   1.000
_cell.angle_alpha   90.00
_cell.angle_beta   90.00
_cell.angle_gamma   90.00
#
_symmetry.space_group_name_H-M   'P 1'
#
loop_
_entity.id
_entity.type
_entity.pdbx_description
1 polymer ?
#
loop_
_entity_poly.entity_id
_entity_poly.type
_entity_poly.pdbx_seq_one_letter_code
_entity_poly.pdbx_strand_id
1 'polypeptide(L)' 'MRRSFAEIRAIAQLDERHAVLAYTARQCDIVEGMADAGKIGREEADLLCARLKAFAKGIKNGFHIEGPNT' A
#
# COMPACT_ATOMS: atom_id res chain seq x y z
N MET A 1 -15.77 -28.06 -10.59
CA MET A 1 -15.32 -28.13 -9.17
C MET A 1 -15.77 -26.85 -8.49
N ARG A 2 -16.67 -26.91 -7.48
CA ARG A 2 -17.19 -25.71 -6.79
C ARG A 2 -16.20 -25.34 -5.68
N ARG A 3 -15.66 -24.12 -5.69
CA ARG A 3 -14.76 -23.62 -4.64
C ARG A 3 -15.56 -23.34 -3.36
N SER A 4 -14.94 -23.58 -2.21
CA SER A 4 -15.48 -23.21 -0.91
C SER A 4 -15.43 -21.69 -0.69
N PHE A 5 -16.29 -21.18 0.18
CA PHE A 5 -16.28 -19.76 0.57
C PHE A 5 -14.93 -19.31 1.16
N ALA A 6 -14.24 -20.20 1.88
CA ALA A 6 -12.92 -19.92 2.45
C ALA A 6 -11.87 -19.67 1.35
N GLU A 7 -11.87 -20.48 0.27
CA GLU A 7 -10.98 -20.30 -0.87
C GLU A 7 -11.28 -18.99 -1.63
N ILE A 8 -12.56 -18.66 -1.81
CA ILE A 8 -12.97 -17.41 -2.45
C ILE A 8 -12.48 -16.20 -1.64
N ARG A 9 -12.63 -16.24 -0.32
CA ARG A 9 -12.16 -15.19 0.59
C ARG A 9 -10.64 -15.05 0.56
N ALA A 10 -9.91 -16.17 0.57
CA ALA A 10 -8.44 -16.14 0.51
C ALA A 10 -7.93 -15.53 -0.81
N ILE A 11 -8.58 -15.83 -1.93
CA ILE A 11 -8.26 -15.22 -3.24
C ILE A 11 -8.54 -13.72 -3.22
N ALA A 12 -9.71 -13.30 -2.74
CA ALA A 12 -10.06 -11.88 -2.66
C ALA A 12 -9.06 -11.08 -1.81
N GLN A 13 -8.61 -11.63 -0.67
CA GLN A 13 -7.59 -11.01 0.17
C GLN A 13 -6.22 -10.90 -0.52
N LEU A 14 -5.86 -11.88 -1.35
CA LEU A 14 -4.63 -11.81 -2.15
C LEU A 14 -4.74 -10.74 -3.24
N ASP A 15 -5.88 -10.64 -3.91
CA ASP A 15 -6.14 -9.64 -4.94
C ASP A 15 -6.11 -8.22 -4.35
N GLU A 16 -6.73 -8.00 -3.19
CA GLU A 16 -6.68 -6.73 -2.46
C GLU A 16 -5.24 -6.34 -2.10
N ARG A 17 -4.42 -7.28 -1.61
CA ARG A 17 -3.01 -7.03 -1.31
C ARG A 17 -2.23 -6.62 -2.55
N HIS A 18 -2.43 -7.29 -3.67
CA HIS A 18 -1.78 -6.93 -4.94
C HIS A 18 -2.24 -5.55 -5.44
N ALA A 19 -3.53 -5.24 -5.33
CA ALA A 19 -4.08 -3.94 -5.71
C ALA A 19 -3.47 -2.79 -4.87
N VAL A 20 -3.32 -2.99 -3.56
CA VAL A 20 -2.67 -2.02 -2.66
C VAL A 20 -1.22 -1.79 -3.07
N LEU A 21 -0.44 -2.86 -3.30
CA LEU A 21 0.96 -2.72 -3.71
C LEU A 21 1.09 -1.91 -5.02
N ALA A 22 0.25 -2.22 -6.01
CA ALA A 22 0.24 -1.51 -7.29
C ALA A 22 -0.24 -0.05 -7.16
N TYR A 23 -1.20 0.22 -6.28
CA TYR A 23 -1.64 1.58 -5.98
C TYR A 23 -0.52 2.39 -5.31
N THR A 24 0.15 1.82 -4.31
CA THR A 24 1.27 2.46 -3.60
C THR A 24 2.41 2.83 -4.55
N ALA A 25 2.78 1.93 -5.47
CA ALA A 25 3.81 2.21 -6.46
C ALA A 25 3.44 3.45 -7.30
N ARG A 26 2.22 3.48 -7.87
CA ARG A 26 1.74 4.63 -8.64
C ARG A 26 1.70 5.93 -7.85
N GLN A 27 1.34 5.87 -6.57
CA GLN A 27 1.36 7.06 -5.72
C GLN A 27 2.78 7.59 -5.50
N CYS A 28 3.77 6.71 -5.38
CA CYS A 28 5.17 7.14 -5.28
C CYS A 28 5.62 7.83 -6.58
N ASP A 29 5.28 7.27 -7.75
CA ASP A 29 5.61 7.89 -9.04
C ASP A 29 5.02 9.30 -9.18
N ILE A 30 3.77 9.49 -8.72
CA ILE A 30 3.10 10.81 -8.72
C ILE A 30 3.83 11.79 -7.80
N VAL A 31 4.18 11.36 -6.59
CA VAL A 31 4.87 12.19 -5.59
C VAL A 31 6.27 12.58 -6.06
N GLU A 32 7.01 11.64 -6.65
CA GLU A 32 8.31 11.90 -7.26
C GLU A 32 8.18 12.91 -8.40
N GLY A 33 7.17 12.76 -9.28
CA GLY A 33 6.88 13.74 -10.34
C GLY A 33 6.50 15.13 -9.81
N MET A 34 5.84 15.22 -8.65
CA MET A 34 5.56 16.50 -7.99
C MET A 34 6.83 17.17 -7.44
N ALA A 35 7.76 16.39 -6.90
CA ALA A 35 9.05 16.88 -6.43
C ALA A 35 9.93 17.37 -7.59
N ASP A 36 9.99 16.60 -8.68
CA ASP A 36 10.74 16.97 -9.89
C ASP A 36 10.16 18.23 -10.54
N ALA A 37 8.85 18.44 -10.44
CA ALA A 37 8.18 19.67 -10.88
C ALA A 37 8.34 20.86 -9.89
N GLY A 38 9.05 20.68 -8.77
CA GLY A 38 9.26 21.70 -7.74
C GLY A 38 8.00 22.09 -6.96
N LYS A 39 6.95 21.26 -6.98
CA LYS A 39 5.68 21.53 -6.27
C LYS A 39 5.73 21.16 -4.79
N ILE A 40 6.65 20.27 -4.42
CA ILE A 40 6.93 19.84 -3.04
C ILE A 40 8.44 19.68 -2.86
N GLY A 41 8.91 19.69 -1.61
CA GLY A 41 10.31 19.42 -1.32
C GLY A 41 10.71 17.98 -1.61
N ARG A 42 11.94 17.76 -2.07
CA ARG A 42 12.46 16.40 -2.33
C ARG A 42 12.45 15.53 -1.06
N GLU A 43 12.84 16.09 0.07
CA GLU A 43 12.85 15.39 1.36
C GLU A 43 11.43 14.98 1.80
N GLU A 44 10.44 15.84 1.57
CA GLU A 44 9.04 15.58 1.90
C GLU A 44 8.47 14.45 1.01
N ALA A 45 8.81 14.48 -0.28
CA ALA A 45 8.46 13.44 -1.23
C ALA A 45 9.07 12.08 -0.84
N ASP A 46 10.37 12.05 -0.52
CA ASP A 46 11.08 10.85 -0.11
C ASP A 46 10.48 10.26 1.18
N LEU A 47 10.17 11.10 2.17
CA LEU A 47 9.52 10.69 3.42
C LEU A 47 8.13 10.10 3.17
N LEU A 48 7.33 10.73 2.32
CA LEU A 48 5.98 10.25 1.97
C LEU A 48 6.06 8.90 1.25
N CYS A 49 6.93 8.77 0.26
CA CYS A 49 7.18 7.51 -0.45
C CYS A 49 7.65 6.40 0.50
N ALA A 50 8.53 6.72 1.46
CA ALA A 50 8.97 5.75 2.47
C ALA A 50 7.82 5.26 3.36
N ARG A 51 6.94 6.17 3.81
CA ARG A 51 5.75 5.82 4.61
C ARG A 51 4.75 4.99 3.81
N LEU A 52 4.50 5.33 2.56
CA LEU A 52 3.64 4.58 1.65
C LEU A 52 4.16 3.16 1.42
N LYS A 53 5.47 3.00 1.18
CA LYS A 53 6.12 1.69 1.05
C LYS A 53 6.04 0.88 2.35
N ALA A 54 6.22 1.52 3.51
CA ALA A 54 6.08 0.86 4.81
C ALA A 54 4.65 0.37 5.07
N PHE A 55 3.64 1.18 4.76
CA PHE A 55 2.23 0.81 4.86
C PHE A 55 1.88 -0.38 3.96
N ALA A 56 2.32 -0.34 2.70
CA ALA A 56 2.08 -1.41 1.73
C ALA A 56 2.79 -2.72 2.13
N LYS A 57 4.03 -2.63 2.63
CA LYS A 57 4.73 -3.77 3.25
C LYS A 57 3.95 -4.32 4.44
N GLY A 58 3.33 -3.44 5.21
CA GLY A 58 2.49 -3.84 6.32
C GLY A 58 1.28 -4.65 5.88
N ILE A 59 0.50 -4.16 4.92
CA ILE A 59 -0.66 -4.87 4.35
C ILE A 59 -0.27 -6.22 3.75
N LYS A 60 0.87 -6.28 3.03
CA LYS A 60 1.40 -7.54 2.49
C LYS A 60 1.66 -8.58 3.58
N ASN A 61 2.24 -8.15 4.70
CA ASN A 61 2.55 -8.99 5.84
C ASN A 61 1.34 -9.26 6.75
N GLY A 62 0.17 -8.74 6.40
CA GLY A 62 -1.06 -8.90 7.17
C GLY A 62 -1.11 -8.01 8.41
N PHE A 63 -0.55 -6.80 8.37
CA PHE A 63 -0.55 -5.85 9.49
C PHE A 63 -1.91 -5.83 10.18
N HIS A 64 -1.95 -6.49 11.34
CA HIS A 64 -2.84 -6.14 12.41
C HIS A 64 -2.35 -4.79 12.91
N ILE A 65 -2.95 -3.71 12.42
CA ILE A 65 -3.01 -2.51 13.24
C ILE A 65 -3.90 -2.95 14.40
N GLU A 66 -3.28 -3.38 15.50
CA GLU A 66 -3.95 -3.32 16.79
C GLU A 66 -4.38 -1.86 16.90
N GLY A 67 -5.69 -1.62 16.76
CA GLY A 67 -6.25 -0.31 17.07
C GLY A 67 -5.76 0.09 18.47
N PRO A 68 -5.64 1.39 18.77
CA PRO A 68 -5.24 1.80 20.10
C PRO A 68 -6.12 1.05 21.11
N ASN A 69 -5.48 0.29 22.01
CA ASN A 69 -6.17 -0.34 23.13
C ASN A 69 -6.77 0.80 23.96
N THR A 70 -8.02 1.16 23.66
CA THR A 70 -8.86 2.06 24.45
C THR A 70 -10.01 1.25 24.99
#